data_AF-A0A929DQ77-F1
#
_entry.id   AF-A0A929DQ77-F1
#
_cell.length_a   1.000
_cell.length_b   1.000
_cell.length_c   1.000
_cell.angle_alpha   90.00
_cell.angle_beta   90.00
_cell.angle_gamma   90.00
#
_symmetry.space_group_name_H-M   'P 1'
#
loop_
_entity.id
_entity.type
_entity.pdbx_description
1 polymer ?
#
loop_
_entity_poly.entity_id
_entity_poly.type
_entity_poly.pdbx_seq_one_letter_code
_entity_poly.pdbx_strand_id
1 'polypeptide(L)'
;MDFHVDIGPQYEGEVVRKEDLYVEFGGPKMAHKFELATVRSLDEIEHEKIEIIGPDIADLEPYDEEKEGGSYPIAILIDIAGAELDKDAEAIIERRIHMFTNMTEGWYHMNQRQDAWLRMNKDCAKKGFNSLKELGEIYNLLYTSEMSIIEKIQTTIITDEEKVKELLPHALEVYRARDERARTLRDEDVDTFYG
;
A
#
# COMPACT_ATOMS: atom_id res chain seq x y z
N MET A 1 -13.65 -1.93 -14.65
CA MET A 1 -12.36 -2.57 -14.98
C MET A 1 -12.56 -4.06 -14.90
N ASP A 2 -11.80 -4.81 -15.69
CA ASP A 2 -11.73 -6.27 -15.60
C ASP A 2 -10.39 -6.61 -14.94
N PHE A 3 -10.41 -7.40 -13.88
CA PHE A 3 -9.22 -7.75 -13.09
C PHE A 3 -8.98 -9.25 -13.22
N HIS A 4 -7.72 -9.69 -13.14
CA HIS A 4 -7.35 -11.10 -13.27
C HIS A 4 -7.73 -11.93 -12.03
N VAL A 5 -7.99 -11.26 -10.92
CA VAL A 5 -8.32 -11.85 -9.63
C VAL A 5 -9.60 -11.24 -9.07
N ASP A 6 -10.25 -11.99 -8.20
CA ASP A 6 -11.43 -11.49 -7.51
C ASP A 6 -11.03 -10.47 -6.43
N ILE A 7 -11.93 -9.53 -6.14
CA ILE A 7 -11.75 -8.50 -5.12
C ILE A 7 -12.96 -8.55 -4.19
N GLY A 8 -12.71 -8.66 -2.88
CA GLY A 8 -13.78 -8.66 -1.90
C GLY A 8 -13.33 -9.03 -0.49
N PRO A 9 -14.20 -8.77 0.50
CA PRO A 9 -13.89 -9.00 1.91
C PRO A 9 -13.68 -10.48 2.25
N GLN A 10 -14.15 -11.41 1.41
CA GLN A 10 -13.93 -12.85 1.61
C GLN A 10 -12.45 -13.25 1.56
N TYR A 11 -11.58 -12.45 0.92
CA TYR A 11 -10.15 -12.73 0.79
C TYR A 11 -9.32 -12.11 1.93
N GLU A 12 -9.89 -11.22 2.76
CA GLU A 12 -9.13 -10.47 3.77
C GLU A 12 -8.37 -11.37 4.77
N GLY A 13 -8.89 -12.58 5.02
CA GLY A 13 -8.29 -13.57 5.90
C GLY A 13 -7.27 -14.51 5.24
N GLU A 14 -6.98 -14.35 3.94
CA GLU A 14 -6.00 -15.19 3.24
C GLU A 14 -4.59 -14.95 3.79
N VAL A 15 -3.78 -16.01 3.77
CA VAL A 15 -2.38 -15.96 4.20
C VAL A 15 -1.51 -16.60 3.14
N VAL A 16 -0.54 -15.85 2.63
CA VAL A 16 0.44 -16.38 1.67
C VAL A 16 1.63 -16.95 2.43
N ARG A 17 1.67 -18.28 2.54
CA ARG A 17 2.79 -19.02 3.14
C ARG A 17 3.93 -19.19 2.13
N LYS A 18 5.11 -19.58 2.62
CA LYS A 18 6.33 -19.67 1.78
C LYS A 18 6.17 -20.63 0.61
N GLU A 19 5.50 -21.75 0.84
CA GLU A 19 5.22 -22.80 -0.14
C GLU A 19 4.43 -22.29 -1.35
N ASP A 20 3.56 -21.29 -1.14
CA ASP A 20 2.67 -20.71 -2.14
C ASP A 20 3.15 -19.34 -2.64
N LEU A 21 4.24 -18.81 -2.09
CA LEU A 21 4.77 -17.48 -2.39
C LEU A 21 5.31 -17.42 -3.82
N TYR A 22 4.84 -16.43 -4.58
CA TYR A 22 5.40 -16.10 -5.90
C TYR A 22 6.38 -14.94 -5.84
N VAL A 23 6.03 -13.85 -5.13
CA VAL A 23 6.92 -12.70 -4.92
C VAL A 23 6.57 -12.02 -3.59
N GLU A 24 7.57 -11.44 -2.95
CA GLU A 24 7.44 -10.73 -1.68
C GLU A 24 7.98 -9.30 -1.82
N PHE A 25 7.30 -8.35 -1.19
CA PHE A 25 7.72 -6.96 -1.12
C PHE A 25 7.84 -6.50 0.33
N GLY A 26 8.90 -5.76 0.64
CA GLY A 26 9.15 -5.30 1.99
C GLY A 26 9.50 -6.43 2.96
N GLY A 27 8.84 -6.46 4.12
CA GLY A 27 9.09 -7.47 5.14
C GLY A 27 10.50 -7.40 5.77
N PRO A 28 10.91 -8.42 6.53
CA PRO A 28 12.14 -8.40 7.32
C PRO A 28 13.43 -8.47 6.47
N LYS A 29 13.34 -8.94 5.22
CA LYS A 29 14.50 -9.04 4.32
C LYS A 29 14.88 -7.70 3.68
N MET A 30 13.93 -6.75 3.61
CA MET A 30 14.13 -5.47 2.93
C MET A 30 14.32 -4.34 3.93
N ALA A 31 15.44 -3.63 3.77
CA ALA A 31 15.78 -2.48 4.60
C ALA A 31 14.93 -1.24 4.26
N HIS A 32 14.65 -1.02 2.97
CA HIS A 32 13.92 0.14 2.49
C HIS A 32 12.54 -0.28 2.01
N LYS A 33 11.52 0.15 2.76
CA LYS A 33 10.11 -0.08 2.43
C LYS A 33 9.25 0.91 3.19
N PHE A 34 8.14 1.34 2.61
CA PHE A 34 7.11 2.09 3.34
C PHE A 34 5.79 2.17 2.57
N GLU A 35 4.74 2.66 3.22
CA GLU A 35 3.48 3.04 2.59
C GLU A 35 3.00 4.35 3.19
N LEU A 36 2.60 5.29 2.35
CA LEU A 36 2.28 6.66 2.78
C LEU A 36 1.06 7.18 2.04
N ALA A 37 0.05 7.63 2.78
CA ALA A 37 -1.02 8.44 2.21
C ALA A 37 -0.77 9.93 2.45
N THR A 38 -1.07 10.76 1.45
CA THR A 38 -0.89 12.22 1.51
C THR A 38 -2.10 12.94 0.92
N VAL A 39 -2.60 13.95 1.64
CA VAL A 39 -3.61 14.86 1.08
C VAL A 39 -2.92 15.93 0.24
N ARG A 40 -3.38 16.08 -1.00
CA ARG A 40 -2.90 17.01 -2.02
C ARG A 40 -3.97 18.04 -2.38
N SER A 41 -3.57 19.11 -3.04
CA SER A 41 -4.53 19.99 -3.72
C SER A 41 -5.04 19.35 -5.02
N LEU A 42 -6.24 19.76 -5.45
CA LEU A 42 -6.88 19.22 -6.65
C LEU A 42 -6.06 19.44 -7.94
N ASP A 43 -5.17 20.42 -7.97
CA ASP A 43 -4.31 20.74 -9.11
C ASP A 43 -2.96 20.02 -9.07
N GLU A 44 -2.58 19.41 -7.95
CA GLU A 44 -1.32 18.66 -7.81
C GLU A 44 -1.39 17.24 -8.40
N ILE A 45 -2.58 16.65 -8.50
CA ILE A 45 -2.76 15.25 -8.92
C ILE A 45 -3.75 15.06 -10.07
N GLU A 46 -3.47 14.02 -10.86
CA GLU A 46 -4.33 13.52 -11.92
C GLU A 46 -5.19 12.36 -11.40
N HIS A 47 -6.52 12.46 -11.58
CA HIS A 47 -7.45 11.46 -11.06
C HIS A 47 -7.24 10.09 -11.72
N GLU A 48 -7.19 9.05 -10.89
CA GLU A 48 -6.96 7.65 -11.25
C GLU A 48 -5.62 7.38 -11.94
N LYS A 49 -4.67 8.34 -11.91
CA LYS A 49 -3.33 8.10 -12.45
C LYS A 49 -2.62 7.04 -11.61
N ILE A 50 -1.91 6.16 -12.32
CA ILE A 50 -1.06 5.13 -11.73
C ILE A 50 0.33 5.24 -12.32
N GLU A 51 1.32 5.21 -11.44
CA GLU A 51 2.73 5.29 -11.81
C GLU A 51 3.52 4.17 -11.15
N ILE A 52 4.30 3.45 -11.95
CA ILE A 52 5.21 2.40 -11.48
C ILE A 52 6.65 2.90 -11.71
N ILE A 53 7.44 2.95 -10.65
CA ILE A 53 8.83 3.41 -10.69
C ILE A 53 9.75 2.26 -10.25
N GLY A 54 10.46 1.68 -11.22
CA GLY A 54 11.31 0.51 -11.01
C GLY A 54 10.76 -0.72 -11.74
N PRO A 55 11.35 -1.91 -11.49
CA PRO A 55 10.92 -3.16 -12.12
C PRO A 55 9.50 -3.55 -11.68
N ASP A 56 8.67 -3.96 -12.64
CA ASP A 56 7.33 -4.47 -12.35
C ASP A 56 7.34 -5.99 -12.12
N ILE A 57 6.25 -6.61 -11.64
CA ILE A 57 6.20 -8.06 -11.34
C ILE A 57 6.69 -8.93 -12.50
N ALA A 58 6.37 -8.57 -13.75
CA ALA A 58 6.83 -9.28 -14.95
C ALA A 58 8.35 -9.24 -15.16
N ASP A 59 9.05 -8.25 -14.59
CA ASP A 59 10.50 -8.07 -14.67
C ASP A 59 11.24 -8.67 -13.45
N LEU A 60 10.50 -9.10 -12.43
CA LEU A 60 11.04 -9.64 -11.19
C LEU A 60 11.22 -11.16 -11.26
N GLU A 61 12.26 -11.65 -10.59
CA GLU A 61 12.46 -13.09 -10.41
C GLU A 61 11.49 -13.61 -9.34
N PRO A 62 10.80 -14.73 -9.59
CA PRO A 62 9.96 -15.37 -8.58
C PRO A 62 10.76 -15.76 -7.33
N TYR A 63 10.06 -15.84 -6.21
CA TYR A 63 10.59 -16.26 -4.93
C TYR A 63 11.27 -17.63 -5.02
N ASP A 64 12.53 -17.65 -4.57
CA ASP A 64 13.37 -18.83 -4.53
C ASP A 64 14.12 -18.82 -3.20
N GLU A 65 13.76 -19.74 -2.30
CA GLU A 65 14.35 -19.82 -0.97
C GLU A 65 15.83 -20.22 -1.00
N GLU A 66 16.25 -21.06 -1.96
CA GLU A 66 17.63 -21.52 -2.06
C GLU A 66 18.57 -20.40 -2.55
N LYS A 67 18.05 -19.49 -3.36
CA LYS A 67 18.79 -18.33 -3.88
C LYS A 67 18.66 -17.08 -3.01
N GLU A 68 17.92 -17.16 -1.91
CA GLU A 68 17.53 -16.01 -1.09
C GLU A 68 16.89 -14.87 -1.92
N GLY A 69 16.25 -15.21 -3.04
CA GLY A 69 15.74 -14.27 -4.04
C GLY A 69 14.22 -14.09 -3.99
N GLY A 70 13.73 -13.08 -4.73
CA GLY A 70 12.31 -12.77 -4.88
C GLY A 70 11.67 -11.97 -3.75
N SER A 71 12.49 -11.27 -2.96
CA SER A 71 12.06 -10.23 -2.01
C SER A 71 12.57 -8.87 -2.48
N TYR A 72 11.67 -7.89 -2.64
CA TYR A 72 11.97 -6.60 -3.27
C TYR A 72 11.57 -5.40 -2.41
N PRO A 73 12.27 -4.25 -2.51
CA PRO A 73 11.85 -3.03 -1.84
C PRO A 73 10.52 -2.55 -2.40
N ILE A 74 9.76 -1.81 -1.59
CA ILE A 74 8.49 -1.22 -2.04
C ILE A 74 8.18 0.08 -1.34
N ALA A 75 7.72 1.07 -2.09
CA ALA A 75 6.96 2.19 -1.57
C ALA A 75 5.58 2.25 -2.22
N ILE A 76 4.52 2.33 -1.41
CA ILE A 76 3.15 2.58 -1.90
C ILE A 76 2.76 3.98 -1.49
N LEU A 77 2.54 4.86 -2.46
CA LEU A 77 2.13 6.24 -2.25
C LEU A 77 0.69 6.41 -2.73
N ILE A 78 -0.20 6.81 -1.82
CA ILE A 78 -1.60 7.12 -2.11
C ILE A 78 -1.79 8.62 -1.94
N ASP A 79 -1.80 9.36 -3.04
CA ASP A 79 -2.12 10.79 -3.03
C ASP A 79 -3.62 10.96 -3.28
N ILE A 80 -4.30 11.69 -2.40
CA ILE A 80 -5.75 11.96 -2.50
C ILE A 80 -6.03 13.46 -2.44
N ALA A 81 -7.12 13.90 -3.06
CA ALA A 81 -7.58 15.27 -2.98
C ALA A 81 -9.11 15.34 -2.99
N GLY A 82 -9.67 16.32 -2.28
CA GLY A 82 -11.11 16.54 -2.12
C GLY A 82 -11.37 17.69 -1.15
N ALA A 83 -12.49 18.40 -1.33
CA ALA A 83 -12.78 19.60 -0.55
C ALA A 83 -12.98 19.34 0.95
N GLU A 84 -13.39 18.12 1.30
CA GLU A 84 -13.65 17.69 2.68
C GLU A 84 -12.47 16.94 3.32
N LEU A 85 -11.35 16.78 2.58
CA LEU A 85 -10.17 16.08 3.08
C LEU A 85 -9.22 17.03 3.82
N ASP A 86 -8.75 16.60 5.00
CA ASP A 86 -7.70 17.26 5.76
C ASP A 86 -6.54 16.30 6.08
N LYS A 87 -5.45 16.85 6.63
CA LYS A 87 -4.24 16.08 6.95
C LYS A 87 -4.43 15.02 8.05
N ASP A 88 -5.51 15.09 8.81
CA ASP A 88 -5.78 14.10 9.86
C ASP A 88 -6.43 12.85 9.27
N ALA A 89 -7.06 12.96 8.09
CA ALA A 89 -7.52 11.81 7.31
C ALA A 89 -6.38 10.91 6.80
N GLU A 90 -5.17 11.44 6.60
CA GLU A 90 -4.07 10.70 5.97
C GLU A 90 -3.74 9.37 6.67
N ALA A 91 -3.73 9.33 8.00
CA ALA A 91 -3.43 8.09 8.73
C ALA A 91 -4.55 7.03 8.59
N ILE A 92 -5.81 7.48 8.45
CA ILE A 92 -6.96 6.60 8.22
C ILE A 92 -6.89 6.01 6.82
N ILE A 93 -6.56 6.84 5.83
CA ILE A 93 -6.40 6.46 4.43
C ILE A 93 -5.25 5.48 4.29
N GLU A 94 -4.09 5.78 4.88
CA GLU A 94 -2.91 4.91 4.88
C GLU A 94 -3.21 3.53 5.44
N ARG A 95 -4.00 3.45 6.52
CA ARG A 95 -4.39 2.17 7.12
C ARG A 95 -5.22 1.30 6.18
N ARG A 96 -5.93 1.87 5.21
CA ARG A 96 -6.71 1.11 4.22
C ARG A 96 -5.85 0.37 3.19
N ILE A 97 -4.58 0.74 3.01
CA ILE A 97 -3.66 -0.01 2.13
C ILE A 97 -3.59 -1.47 2.56
N HIS A 98 -3.49 -1.72 3.88
CA HIS A 98 -3.55 -3.07 4.45
C HIS A 98 -4.83 -3.81 4.07
N MET A 99 -5.99 -3.20 4.32
CA MET A 99 -7.29 -3.83 4.06
C MET A 99 -7.46 -4.11 2.57
N PHE A 100 -7.22 -3.13 1.72
CA PHE A 100 -7.44 -3.24 0.27
C PHE A 100 -6.49 -4.21 -0.40
N THR A 101 -5.25 -4.33 0.09
CA THR A 101 -4.35 -5.38 -0.37
C THR A 101 -4.88 -6.76 0.00
N ASN A 102 -5.33 -6.94 1.25
CA ASN A 102 -5.87 -8.23 1.71
C ASN A 102 -7.24 -8.56 1.09
N MET A 103 -8.01 -7.58 0.61
CA MET A 103 -9.24 -7.83 -0.16
C MET A 103 -8.98 -8.31 -1.59
N THR A 104 -7.73 -8.27 -2.06
CA THR A 104 -7.35 -8.75 -3.39
C THR A 104 -6.97 -10.22 -3.30
N GLU A 105 -7.67 -11.10 -4.00
CA GLU A 105 -7.42 -12.55 -3.94
C GLU A 105 -5.95 -12.89 -4.24
N GLY A 106 -5.35 -13.71 -3.37
CA GLY A 106 -3.97 -14.17 -3.50
C GLY A 106 -2.91 -13.14 -3.10
N TRP A 107 -3.31 -11.95 -2.65
CA TRP A 107 -2.44 -10.99 -2.00
C TRP A 107 -2.56 -11.07 -0.48
N TYR A 108 -1.47 -10.72 0.20
CA TYR A 108 -1.39 -10.65 1.65
C TYR A 108 -0.57 -9.44 2.06
N HIS A 109 -1.06 -8.66 3.03
CA HIS A 109 -0.38 -7.51 3.61
C HIS A 109 -0.37 -7.60 5.13
N MET A 110 0.77 -7.24 5.73
CA MET A 110 0.93 -7.09 7.17
C MET A 110 1.69 -5.84 7.56
N ASN A 111 1.53 -5.48 8.83
CA ASN A 111 2.10 -4.31 9.50
C ASN A 111 1.58 -3.01 8.88
N GLN A 112 2.43 -1.98 8.83
CA GLN A 112 2.08 -0.64 8.38
C GLN A 112 3.35 0.20 8.18
N ARG A 113 3.23 1.35 7.50
CA ARG A 113 4.30 2.35 7.38
C ARG A 113 5.60 1.71 6.87
N GLN A 114 6.75 2.04 7.47
CA GLN A 114 8.07 1.50 7.11
C GLN A 114 8.29 0.01 7.42
N ASP A 115 7.31 -0.64 8.05
CA ASP A 115 7.37 -2.06 8.43
C ASP A 115 6.44 -2.93 7.57
N ALA A 116 5.80 -2.33 6.55
CA ALA A 116 4.88 -2.99 5.63
C ALA A 116 5.49 -4.25 4.99
N TRP A 117 4.65 -5.27 4.82
CA TRP A 117 5.06 -6.55 4.25
C TRP A 117 3.97 -7.10 3.36
N LEU A 118 4.26 -7.21 2.06
CA LEU A 118 3.31 -7.70 1.07
C LEU A 118 3.80 -9.01 0.44
N ARG A 119 2.87 -9.89 0.11
CA ARG A 119 3.12 -11.14 -0.59
C ARG A 119 2.05 -11.38 -1.64
N MET A 120 2.45 -11.95 -2.77
CA MET A 120 1.54 -12.44 -3.80
C MET A 120 1.78 -13.94 -3.99
N ASN A 121 0.71 -14.73 -4.06
CA ASN A 121 0.80 -16.18 -4.22
C ASN A 121 0.97 -16.60 -5.70
N LYS A 122 1.33 -17.87 -5.91
CA LYS A 122 1.54 -18.48 -7.23
C LYS A 122 0.26 -18.57 -8.07
N ASP A 123 -0.91 -18.65 -7.45
CA ASP A 123 -2.17 -18.78 -8.19
C ASP A 123 -2.61 -17.45 -8.80
N CYS A 124 -2.38 -16.34 -8.09
CA CYS A 124 -2.54 -14.97 -8.60
C CYS A 124 -1.68 -14.74 -9.85
N ALA A 125 -0.40 -15.12 -9.81
CA ALA A 125 0.48 -15.08 -10.99
C ALA A 125 -0.01 -15.96 -12.15
N LYS A 126 -0.52 -17.17 -11.88
CA LYS A 126 -1.08 -18.07 -12.91
C LYS A 126 -2.32 -17.50 -13.59
N LYS A 127 -3.13 -16.70 -12.87
CA LYS A 127 -4.31 -16.01 -13.41
C LYS A 127 -3.96 -14.83 -14.32
N GLY A 128 -2.70 -14.41 -14.34
CA GLY A 128 -2.21 -13.32 -15.19
C GLY A 128 -1.88 -12.04 -14.44
N PHE A 129 -1.99 -12.02 -13.10
CA PHE A 129 -1.58 -10.88 -12.29
C PHE A 129 -0.05 -10.75 -12.33
N ASN A 130 0.44 -9.92 -13.24
CA ASN A 130 1.86 -9.76 -13.53
C ASN A 130 2.33 -8.30 -13.52
N SER A 131 1.50 -7.39 -12.98
CA SER A 131 1.83 -5.97 -12.87
C SER A 131 1.27 -5.35 -11.59
N LEU A 132 2.09 -4.59 -10.88
CA LEU A 132 1.70 -3.74 -9.75
C LEU A 132 0.74 -2.63 -10.18
N LYS A 133 0.67 -2.30 -11.48
CA LYS A 133 -0.33 -1.38 -12.01
C LYS A 133 -1.74 -1.86 -11.69
N GLU A 134 -2.01 -3.16 -11.80
CA GLU A 134 -3.31 -3.73 -11.47
C GLU A 134 -3.62 -3.54 -9.97
N LEU A 135 -2.64 -3.75 -9.09
CA LEU A 135 -2.80 -3.48 -7.65
C LEU A 135 -3.13 -1.99 -7.39
N GLY A 136 -2.48 -1.08 -8.12
CA GLY A 136 -2.79 0.35 -8.05
C GLY A 136 -4.18 0.72 -8.58
N GLU A 137 -4.67 0.04 -9.61
CA GLU A 137 -6.03 0.19 -10.14
C GLU A 137 -7.05 -0.27 -9.10
N ILE A 138 -6.76 -1.37 -8.40
CA ILE A 138 -7.59 -1.89 -7.32
C ILE A 138 -7.64 -0.91 -6.15
N TYR A 139 -6.50 -0.32 -5.74
CA TYR A 139 -6.50 0.73 -4.72
C TYR A 139 -7.37 1.92 -5.15
N ASN A 140 -7.16 2.46 -6.36
CA ASN A 140 -7.95 3.59 -6.86
C ASN A 140 -9.45 3.29 -6.83
N LEU A 141 -9.85 2.10 -7.28
CA LEU A 141 -11.24 1.64 -7.25
C LEU A 141 -11.80 1.55 -5.83
N LEU A 142 -11.08 0.87 -4.92
CA LEU A 142 -11.58 0.61 -3.57
C LEU A 142 -11.67 1.89 -2.73
N TYR A 143 -10.67 2.77 -2.80
CA TYR A 143 -10.70 4.07 -2.12
C TYR A 143 -11.88 4.92 -2.59
N THR A 144 -12.04 5.10 -3.91
CA THR A 144 -13.12 5.95 -4.46
C THR A 144 -14.51 5.35 -4.27
N SER A 145 -14.62 4.02 -4.19
CA SER A 145 -15.89 3.33 -3.91
C SER A 145 -16.29 3.42 -2.43
N GLU A 146 -15.34 3.34 -1.50
CA GLU A 146 -15.63 3.37 -0.06
C GLU A 146 -15.74 4.80 0.49
N MET A 147 -15.03 5.76 -0.10
CA MET A 147 -14.87 7.10 0.46
C MET A 147 -15.24 8.19 -0.55
N SER A 148 -16.52 8.58 -0.53
CA SER A 148 -17.06 9.63 -1.41
C SER A 148 -16.41 11.01 -1.24
N ILE A 149 -15.66 11.24 -0.16
CA ILE A 149 -14.91 12.47 0.10
C ILE A 149 -13.64 12.60 -0.77
N ILE A 150 -13.22 11.52 -1.43
CA ILE A 150 -12.07 11.51 -2.34
C ILE A 150 -12.57 11.91 -3.74
N GLU A 151 -12.23 13.12 -4.18
CA GLU A 151 -12.56 13.62 -5.53
C GLU A 151 -11.50 13.23 -6.56
N LYS A 152 -10.22 13.20 -6.15
CA LYS A 152 -9.10 12.72 -6.96
C LYS A 152 -8.23 11.78 -6.16
N ILE A 153 -7.66 10.80 -6.85
CA ILE A 153 -6.71 9.84 -6.29
C ILE A 153 -5.62 9.58 -7.33
N GLN A 154 -4.40 9.41 -6.88
CA GLN A 154 -3.27 8.95 -7.68
C GLN A 154 -2.49 7.93 -6.86
N THR A 155 -2.14 6.82 -7.48
CA THR A 155 -1.34 5.77 -6.86
C THR A 155 0.04 5.70 -7.50
N THR A 156 1.10 5.75 -6.71
CA THR A 156 2.46 5.50 -7.18
C THR A 156 3.04 4.31 -6.42
N ILE A 157 3.51 3.30 -7.14
CA ILE A 157 4.18 2.13 -6.57
C ILE A 157 5.63 2.12 -7.04
N ILE A 158 6.57 2.07 -6.09
CA ILE A 158 8.00 2.20 -6.36
C ILE A 158 8.69 0.92 -5.90
N THR A 159 9.38 0.26 -6.82
CA THR A 159 10.21 -0.94 -6.58
C THR A 159 11.69 -0.69 -6.88
N ASP A 160 12.03 0.50 -7.38
CA ASP A 160 13.42 0.96 -7.49
C ASP A 160 14.02 1.18 -6.11
N GLU A 161 15.07 0.41 -5.77
CA GLU A 161 15.66 0.41 -4.43
C GLU A 161 16.21 1.78 -4.01
N GLU A 162 16.92 2.46 -4.90
CA GLU A 162 17.53 3.74 -4.60
C GLU A 162 16.45 4.81 -4.41
N LYS A 163 15.36 4.76 -5.18
CA LYS A 163 14.24 5.69 -5.01
C LYS A 163 13.47 5.46 -3.72
N VAL A 164 13.21 4.21 -3.34
CA VAL A 164 12.56 3.89 -2.05
C VAL A 164 13.43 4.38 -0.90
N LYS A 165 14.74 4.15 -0.97
CA LYS A 165 15.71 4.60 0.02
C LYS A 165 15.80 6.13 0.11
N GLU A 166 15.76 6.83 -1.02
CA GLU A 166 15.77 8.29 -1.10
C GLU A 166 14.55 8.90 -0.40
N LEU A 167 13.37 8.30 -0.58
CA LEU A 167 12.10 8.84 -0.08
C LEU A 167 11.78 8.43 1.36
N LEU A 168 12.33 7.31 1.84
CA LEU A 168 12.06 6.78 3.17
C LEU A 168 12.28 7.82 4.31
N PRO A 169 13.35 8.64 4.33
CA PRO A 169 13.53 9.66 5.36
C PRO A 169 12.36 10.65 5.47
N HIS A 170 11.75 11.03 4.34
CA HIS A 170 10.59 11.91 4.32
C HIS A 170 9.38 11.23 4.95
N ALA A 171 9.11 9.96 4.58
CA ALA A 171 8.02 9.19 5.16
C ALA A 171 8.19 9.05 6.69
N LEU A 172 9.40 8.76 7.17
CA LEU A 172 9.72 8.68 8.59
C LEU A 172 9.48 10.01 9.33
N GLU A 173 9.78 11.15 8.69
CA GLU A 173 9.49 12.47 9.26
C GLU A 173 7.98 12.69 9.41
N VAL A 174 7.18 12.33 8.39
CA VAL A 174 5.72 12.41 8.44
C VAL A 174 5.16 11.53 9.56
N TYR A 175 5.63 10.28 9.69
CA TYR A 175 5.20 9.39 10.77
C TYR A 175 5.54 9.95 12.15
N ARG A 176 6.75 10.49 12.32
CA ARG A 176 7.15 11.11 13.59
C ARG A 176 6.23 12.29 13.94
N ALA A 177 5.91 13.15 12.97
CA ALA A 177 5.00 14.27 13.21
C ALA A 177 3.59 13.80 13.59
N ARG A 178 3.07 12.73 12.95
CA ARG A 178 1.79 12.12 13.32
C ARG A 178 1.82 11.55 14.74
N ASP A 179 2.89 10.86 15.10
CA ASP A 179 3.07 10.27 16.44
C ASP A 179 3.20 11.35 17.54
N GLU A 180 3.88 12.46 17.24
CA GLU A 180 4.00 13.61 18.16
C GLU A 180 2.64 14.23 18.46
N ARG A 181 1.76 14.38 17.46
CA ARG A 181 0.38 14.85 17.67
C ARG A 181 -0.40 13.87 18.55
N ALA A 182 -0.33 12.57 18.23
CA ALA A 182 -1.05 11.54 18.98
C ALA A 182 -0.63 11.48 20.47
N ARG A 183 0.65 11.70 20.78
CA ARG A 183 1.17 11.72 22.17
C ARG A 183 0.59 12.83 23.04
N THR A 184 0.02 13.88 22.45
CA THR A 184 -0.57 14.99 23.21
C THR A 184 -2.00 14.69 23.67
N LEU A 185 -2.63 13.64 23.15
CA LEU A 185 -3.98 13.19 23.54
C LEU A 185 -3.88 12.21 24.70
N ARG A 186 -4.66 12.45 25.77
CA ARG A 186 -4.76 11.57 26.94
C ARG A 186 -6.20 11.21 27.20
N ASP A 187 -6.41 10.04 27.80
CA ASP A 187 -7.74 9.54 28.15
C ASP A 187 -8.50 10.52 29.07
N GLU A 188 -7.79 11.26 29.94
CA GLU A 188 -8.43 12.24 30.82
C GLU A 188 -8.88 13.53 30.10
N ASP A 189 -8.34 13.78 28.90
CA ASP A 189 -8.57 15.00 28.11
C ASP A 189 -9.67 14.80 27.05
N VAL A 190 -10.29 13.61 26.97
CA VAL A 190 -11.34 13.27 25.99
C VAL A 190 -12.63 12.83 26.66
N ASP A 191 -13.77 13.12 26.02
CA ASP A 191 -15.11 12.73 26.49
C ASP A 191 -15.71 11.57 25.70
N THR A 192 -15.03 11.14 24.64
CA THR A 192 -15.53 10.19 23.65
C THR A 192 -14.44 9.18 23.29
N PHE A 193 -14.78 7.90 23.33
CA PHE A 193 -13.96 6.80 22.81
C PHE A 193 -14.61 6.21 21.56
N TYR A 194 -13.79 5.79 20.60
CA TYR A 194 -14.21 5.11 19.37
C TYR A 194 -13.83 3.63 19.47
N GLY A 195 -14.73 2.72 19.09
CA GLY A 195 -14.55 1.26 19.18
C GLY A 195 -15.21 0.51 18.04
#